data_AF-A0A2I5T9G1-F1
#
_entry.id   AF-A0A2I5T9G1-F1
#
_cell.length_a   1.000
_cell.length_b   1.000
_cell.length_c   1.000
_cell.angle_alpha   90.00
_cell.angle_beta   90.00
_cell.angle_gamma   90.00
#
_symmetry.space_group_name_H-M   'P 1'
#
loop_
_entity.id
_entity.type
_entity.pdbx_description
1 polymer ?
#
loop_
_entity_poly.entity_id
_entity_poly.type
_entity_poly.pdbx_seq_one_letter_code
_entity_poly.pdbx_strand_id
1 'polypeptide(L)' 'MNLDEFISFINVKTGMSLLKEHVDIDLTNLSEWDSLTFVYMLMEIEKKNKLTLNVERILQCTTLHDIYQVVSDEVAESL' A
#
# COMPACT_ATOMS: atom_id res chain seq x y z
N MET A 1 5.58 -6.88 -7.79
CA MET A 1 5.58 -5.40 -7.89
C MET A 1 6.79 -4.91 -7.12
N ASN A 2 7.61 -4.02 -7.68
CA ASN A 2 8.69 -3.38 -6.92
C ASN A 2 8.18 -2.15 -6.15
N LEU A 3 8.97 -1.62 -5.22
CA LEU A 3 8.56 -0.49 -4.38
C LEU A 3 8.23 0.78 -5.18
N ASP A 4 8.96 1.05 -6.27
CA ASP A 4 8.72 2.23 -7.11
C ASP A 4 7.38 2.11 -7.87
N GLU A 5 7.05 0.92 -8.34
CA GLU A 5 5.74 0.61 -8.94
C GLU A 5 4.60 0.74 -7.92
N PHE A 6 4.85 0.37 -6.65
CA PHE A 6 3.87 0.50 -5.57
C PHE A 6 3.57 1.97 -5.26
N ILE A 7 4.59 2.80 -5.10
CA ILE A 7 4.41 4.24 -4.89
C ILE A 7 3.71 4.87 -6.09
N SER A 8 4.15 4.55 -7.31
CA SER A 8 3.52 5.07 -8.53
C SER A 8 2.05 4.65 -8.62
N PHE A 9 1.72 3.42 -8.22
CA PHE A 9 0.36 2.94 -8.17
C PHE A 9 -0.49 3.73 -7.17
N ILE A 10 0.02 3.95 -5.95
CA ILE A 10 -0.69 4.74 -4.94
C ILE A 10 -0.94 6.16 -5.46
N ASN A 11 0.10 6.85 -5.96
CA ASN A 11 -0.03 8.21 -6.48
C ASN A 11 -1.07 8.31 -7.59
N VAL A 12 -1.08 7.36 -8.54
CA VAL A 12 -2.05 7.33 -9.64
C VAL A 12 -3.48 7.10 -9.15
N LYS A 13 -3.66 6.27 -8.11
CA LYS A 13 -4.99 5.89 -7.63
C LYS A 13 -5.58 6.89 -6.66
N THR A 14 -4.77 7.45 -5.79
CA THR A 14 -5.19 8.33 -4.70
C THR A 14 -5.06 9.81 -5.07
N GLY A 15 -4.27 10.14 -6.10
CA GLY A 15 -3.90 11.52 -6.42
C GLY A 15 -2.80 12.09 -5.52
N MET A 16 -2.27 11.30 -4.60
CA MET A 16 -1.17 11.70 -3.71
C MET A 16 0.12 11.94 -4.49
N SER A 17 1.03 12.69 -3.86
CA SER A 17 2.37 12.95 -4.38
C SER A 17 3.45 12.34 -3.47
N LEU A 18 3.35 11.04 -3.21
CA LEU A 18 4.32 10.31 -2.39
C LEU A 18 5.66 10.19 -3.10
N LEU A 19 6.74 10.43 -2.35
CA LEU A 19 8.12 10.21 -2.76
C LEU A 19 8.65 8.93 -2.12
N LYS A 20 9.73 8.38 -2.67
CA LYS A 20 10.37 7.17 -2.12
C LYS A 20 10.86 7.34 -0.69
N GLU A 21 11.31 8.54 -0.34
CA GLU A 21 11.70 8.90 1.03
C GLU A 21 10.53 8.92 2.03
N HIS A 22 9.27 8.96 1.56
CA HIS A 22 8.10 8.93 2.43
C HIS A 22 7.71 7.51 2.86
N VAL A 23 8.30 6.46 2.29
CA VAL A 23 7.84 5.09 2.54
C VAL A 23 8.08 4.60 3.96
N ASP A 24 9.12 5.11 4.60
CA ASP A 24 9.50 4.76 5.97
C ASP A 24 8.94 5.77 7.01
N ILE A 25 8.16 6.75 6.57
CA ILE A 25 7.46 7.69 7.45
C ILE A 25 6.26 6.97 8.08
N ASP A 26 6.05 7.20 9.37
CA ASP A 26 4.85 6.76 10.07
C ASP A 26 3.60 7.33 9.36
N LEU A 27 2.65 6.46 9.03
CA LEU A 27 1.45 6.80 8.26
C LEU A 27 0.65 7.96 8.89
N THR A 28 0.70 8.14 10.20
CA THR A 28 0.02 9.25 10.90
C THR A 28 0.65 10.62 10.62
N ASN A 29 1.88 10.65 10.11
CA ASN A 29 2.60 11.86 9.72
C ASN A 29 2.47 12.18 8.22
N LEU A 30 1.82 11.31 7.43
CA LEU A 30 1.53 11.57 6.03
C LEU A 30 0.24 12.38 5.92
N SER A 31 0.36 13.67 5.57
CA SER A 31 -0.77 14.62 5.56
C SER A 31 -1.93 14.22 4.65
N GLU A 32 -1.65 13.47 3.59
CA GLU A 32 -2.66 13.02 2.61
C GLU A 32 -3.16 11.60 2.90
N TRP A 33 -2.67 10.95 3.96
CA TRP A 33 -3.04 9.60 4.30
C TRP A 33 -4.22 9.58 5.27
N ASP A 34 -5.32 8.96 4.86
CA ASP A 34 -6.48 8.70 5.70
C ASP A 34 -6.99 7.26 5.53
N SER A 35 -7.95 6.89 6.38
CA SER A 35 -8.52 5.54 6.37
C SER A 35 -9.27 5.20 5.08
N LEU A 36 -9.82 6.20 4.37
CA LEU A 36 -10.51 5.97 3.10
C LEU A 36 -9.53 5.69 1.97
N THR A 37 -8.45 6.47 1.91
CA THR A 37 -7.31 6.32 1.00
C THR A 37 -6.68 4.95 1.18
N PHE A 38 -6.51 4.52 2.43
CA PHE A 38 -6.06 3.18 2.77
C PHE A 38 -6.97 2.09 2.21
N VAL A 39 -8.28 2.13 2.51
CA VAL A 39 -9.24 1.12 2.03
C VAL A 39 -9.31 1.08 0.50
N TYR A 40 -9.34 2.24 -0.15
CA TYR A 40 -9.36 2.33 -1.61
C TYR A 40 -8.13 1.70 -2.24
N MET A 41 -6.95 1.96 -1.67
CA MET A 41 -5.69 1.37 -2.11
C MET A 41 -5.70 -0.16 -2.00
N LEU A 42 -6.19 -0.72 -0.89
CA LEU A 42 -6.33 -2.18 -0.74
C LEU A 42 -7.23 -2.79 -1.80
N MET A 43 -8.42 -2.20 -2.02
CA MET A 43 -9.37 -2.67 -3.04
C MET A 43 -8.76 -2.67 -4.44
N GLU A 44 -7.99 -1.64 -4.80
CA GLU A 44 -7.36 -1.55 -6.11
C GLU A 44 -6.20 -2.56 -6.26
N ILE A 45 -5.48 -2.89 -5.19
CA ILE A 45 -4.43 -3.94 -5.19
C ILE A 45 -5.05 -5.32 -5.36
N GLU A 46 -6.08 -5.64 -4.58
CA GLU A 46 -6.84 -6.89 -4.69
C GLU A 46 -7.38 -7.09 -6.11
N LYS A 47 -8.02 -6.06 -6.66
CA LYS A 47 -8.54 -6.06 -8.02
C LYS A 47 -7.44 -6.26 -9.07
N LYS A 48 -6.29 -5.60 -8.91
CA LYS A 48 -5.17 -5.69 -9.86
C LYS A 48 -4.55 -7.09 -9.87
N ASN A 49 -4.38 -7.71 -8.70
CA ASN A 49 -3.70 -8.99 -8.56
C ASN A 49 -4.66 -10.19 -8.51
N LYS A 50 -5.98 -9.95 -8.51
CA LYS A 50 -7.04 -10.97 -8.39
C LYS A 50 -6.87 -11.85 -7.15
N LEU A 51 -6.53 -11.22 -6.02
CA LEU A 51 -6.37 -11.86 -4.73
C LEU A 51 -7.19 -11.12 -3.67
N THR A 52 -7.34 -11.75 -2.50
CA THR A 52 -7.86 -11.11 -1.29
C THR A 52 -6.72 -10.91 -0.32
N LEU A 53 -6.52 -9.67 0.13
CA LEU A 53 -5.45 -9.33 1.04
C LEU A 53 -5.80 -9.70 2.50
N ASN A 54 -4.83 -10.11 3.30
CA ASN A 54 -5.03 -10.25 4.74
C ASN A 54 -5.05 -8.86 5.41
N VAL A 55 -6.25 -8.28 5.49
CA VAL A 55 -6.46 -6.95 6.09
C VAL A 55 -5.95 -6.86 7.52
N GLU A 56 -6.01 -7.94 8.33
CA GLU A 56 -5.52 -7.92 9.71
C GLU A 56 -4.01 -7.70 9.78
N ARG A 57 -3.23 -8.31 8.88
CA ARG A 57 -1.78 -8.07 8.78
C ARG A 57 -1.48 -6.64 8.35
N ILE A 58 -2.25 -6.13 7.40
CA ILE A 58 -2.04 -4.78 6.88
C ILE A 58 -2.40 -3.72 7.93
N LEU A 59 -3.44 -3.92 8.75
CA LEU A 59 -3.81 -2.99 9.83
C LEU A 59 -2.75 -2.88 10.94
N GLN A 60 -1.79 -3.81 11.01
CA GLN A 60 -0.65 -3.75 11.93
C GLN A 60 0.52 -2.94 11.38
N CYS A 61 0.47 -2.55 10.11
CA CYS A 61 1.52 -1.78 9.45
C CYS A 61 1.53 -0.32 9.92
N THR A 62 2.72 0.24 10.11
CA THR A 62 2.91 1.63 10.57
C THR A 62 3.48 2.53 9.50
N THR A 63 4.02 1.95 8.43
CA THR A 63 4.62 2.66 7.29
C THR A 63 4.09 2.11 5.96
N LEU A 64 4.30 2.85 4.87
CA LEU A 64 3.99 2.34 3.53
C LEU A 64 4.90 1.18 3.14
N HIS A 65 6.12 1.15 3.66
CA HIS A 65 7.05 0.06 3.44
C HIS A 65 6.53 -1.25 4.07
N ASP A 66 6.02 -1.21 5.30
CA ASP A 66 5.41 -2.38 5.95
C ASP A 66 4.27 -2.95 5.09
N ILE A 67 3.38 -2.06 4.60
CA ILE A 67 2.27 -2.44 3.71
C ILE A 67 2.80 -3.07 2.42
N TYR A 68 3.82 -2.47 1.81
CA TYR A 68 4.45 -2.99 0.60
C TYR A 68 5.00 -4.40 0.81
N GLN A 69 5.65 -4.68 1.95
CA GLN A 69 6.17 -6.01 2.27
C GLN A 69 5.04 -7.03 2.39
N VAL A 70 4.00 -6.73 3.16
CA VAL A 70 2.84 -7.63 3.33
C VAL A 70 2.18 -7.93 1.98
N VAL A 71 1.95 -6.90 1.15
CA VAL A 71 1.36 -7.07 -0.19
C VAL A 71 2.28 -7.89 -1.09
N SER A 72 3.60 -7.67 -1.03
CA SER A 72 4.56 -8.39 -1.86
C SER A 72 4.62 -9.87 -1.49
N ASP A 73 4.58 -10.19 -0.20
CA ASP A 73 4.53 -11.56 0.32
C ASP A 73 3.26 -12.26 -0.17
N GLU A 74 2.09 -11.63 -0.02
CA GLU A 74 0.81 -12.25 -0.42
C GLU A 74 0.67 -12.44 -1.94
N VAL A 75 1.20 -11.50 -2.72
CA VAL A 75 1.27 -11.65 -4.18
C VAL A 75 2.22 -12.80 -4.55
N ALA A 76 3.35 -12.95 -3.85
CA ALA A 76 4.30 -14.03 -4.11
C ALA A 76 3.76 -15.41 -3.71
N GLU A 77 3.02 -15.49 -2.60
CA GLU A 77 2.36 -16.72 -2.14
C GLU A 77 1.19 -17.16 -3.04
N SER A 78 0.63 -16.23 -3.84
CA SER A 78 -0.50 -16.49 -4.75
C SER A 78 -0.07 -16.91 -6.17
N LEU A 79 1.23 -16.98 -6.47
CA LEU A 79 1.82 -17.36 -7.77
C LEU A 79 2.33 -18.81 -7.77
#